data_AF-A0A7C6B2J2-F1
#
_entry.id   AF-A0A7C6B2J2-F1
#
_cell.length_a   1.000
_cell.length_b   1.000
_cell.length_c   1.000
_cell.angle_alpha   90.00
_cell.angle_beta   90.00
_cell.angle_gamma   90.00
#
_symmetry.space_group_name_H-M   'P 1'
#
loop_
_entity.id
_entity.type
_entity.pdbx_description
1 polymer ?
#
loop_
_entity_poly.entity_id
_entity_poly.type
_entity_poly.pdbx_seq_one_letter_code
_entity_poly.pdbx_strand_id
1 'polypeptide(L)'
;MRVASGPQRLRIRGYAHPNAFRQGRPVSVMVRANGENLGSKVLDRPGLFIYEADLAEAEQYQLEILAAPCWRAPDDDRTFTVNLSMIRLAPQE
;
A
#
# COMPACT_ATOMS: atom_id res chain seq x y z
N MET A 1 15.36 12.20 9.56
CA MET A 1 15.58 12.72 8.19
C MET A 1 14.32 13.47 7.80
N ARG A 2 14.41 14.76 7.46
CA ARG A 2 13.26 15.57 7.02
C ARG A 2 13.03 15.39 5.53
N VAL A 3 11.77 15.46 5.09
CA VAL A 3 11.40 15.38 3.68
C VAL A 3 11.85 16.65 2.95
N ALA A 4 12.21 16.54 1.67
CA ALA A 4 12.48 17.71 0.83
C ALA A 4 11.23 18.58 0.70
N SER A 5 11.39 19.89 0.76
CA SER A 5 10.30 20.87 0.62
C SER A 5 9.60 20.75 -0.73
N GLY A 6 8.31 21.07 -0.77
CA GLY A 6 7.49 21.05 -1.97
C GLY A 6 6.66 19.76 -2.15
N PRO A 7 5.75 19.75 -3.14
CA PRO A 7 4.79 18.66 -3.33
C PRO A 7 5.47 17.31 -3.57
N GLN A 8 5.00 16.28 -2.87
CA GLN A 8 5.54 14.93 -2.95
C GLN A 8 4.46 13.97 -3.42
N ARG A 9 4.87 12.96 -4.20
CA ARG A 9 4.06 11.80 -4.56
C ARG A 9 4.57 10.57 -3.82
N LEU A 10 3.67 9.92 -3.08
CA LEU A 10 3.91 8.60 -2.53
C LEU A 10 3.86 7.56 -3.64
N ARG A 11 4.84 6.66 -3.68
CA ARG A 11 4.79 5.47 -4.54
C ARG A 11 5.10 4.23 -3.72
N ILE A 12 4.14 3.32 -3.68
CA ILE A 12 4.26 2.00 -3.06
C ILE A 12 4.23 0.94 -4.15
N ARG A 13 5.24 0.07 -4.18
CA ARG A 13 5.25 -1.14 -5.01
C ARG A 13 5.08 -2.36 -4.14
N GLY A 14 4.08 -3.17 -4.45
CA GLY A 14 3.84 -4.42 -3.76
C GLY A 14 3.56 -5.58 -4.69
N TYR A 15 3.37 -6.75 -4.07
CA TYR A 15 2.98 -8.00 -4.72
C TYR A 15 1.78 -8.61 -3.98
N ALA A 16 0.72 -8.91 -4.73
CA ALA A 16 -0.45 -9.60 -4.22
C ALA A 16 -0.40 -11.09 -4.59
N HIS A 17 -0.36 -11.93 -3.56
CA HIS A 17 -0.24 -13.38 -3.73
C HIS A 17 -1.57 -13.98 -4.24
N PRO A 18 -1.56 -14.98 -5.15
CA PRO A 18 -2.80 -15.59 -5.66
C PRO A 18 -3.78 -16.09 -4.59
N ASN A 19 -3.27 -16.57 -3.45
CA ASN A 19 -4.13 -17.02 -2.34
C ASN A 19 -5.01 -15.91 -1.74
N ALA A 20 -4.61 -14.63 -1.83
CA ALA A 20 -5.45 -13.53 -1.36
C ALA A 20 -6.76 -13.42 -2.16
N PHE A 21 -6.76 -13.83 -3.43
CA PHE A 21 -7.91 -13.75 -4.33
C PHE A 21 -8.85 -14.96 -4.22
N ARG A 22 -8.38 -16.07 -3.63
CA ARG A 22 -9.15 -17.32 -3.51
C ARG A 22 -10.33 -17.23 -2.56
N GLN A 23 -10.40 -16.17 -1.75
CA GLN A 23 -11.46 -15.96 -0.76
C GLN A 23 -12.76 -15.36 -1.33
N GLY A 24 -12.79 -15.07 -2.64
CA GLY A 24 -13.98 -14.49 -3.30
C GLY A 24 -14.31 -13.06 -2.87
N ARG A 25 -13.39 -12.39 -2.15
CA ARG A 25 -13.49 -10.97 -1.78
C ARG A 25 -12.46 -10.15 -2.56
N PRO A 26 -12.77 -8.91 -2.94
CA PRO A 26 -11.81 -8.03 -3.59
C PRO A 26 -10.57 -7.82 -2.72
N VAL A 27 -9.39 -8.03 -3.30
CA VAL A 27 -8.13 -7.69 -2.64
C VAL A 27 -7.92 -6.20 -2.78
N SER A 28 -7.57 -5.50 -1.71
CA SER A 28 -7.42 -4.05 -1.72
C SER A 28 -6.34 -3.57 -0.77
N VAL A 29 -5.80 -2.39 -1.08
CA VAL A 29 -4.88 -1.63 -0.22
C VAL A 29 -5.44 -0.23 -0.04
N MET A 30 -5.57 0.23 1.21
CA MET A 30 -5.90 1.61 1.57
C MET A 30 -4.70 2.23 2.24
N VAL A 31 -4.44 3.51 1.95
CA VAL A 31 -3.31 4.23 2.53
C VAL A 31 -3.80 5.51 3.19
N ARG A 32 -3.22 5.82 4.35
CA ARG A 32 -3.34 7.12 5.01
C ARG A 32 -1.96 7.72 5.22
N ALA A 33 -1.88 9.04 5.16
CA ALA A 33 -0.68 9.80 5.54
C ALA A 33 -1.07 10.84 6.58
N ASN A 34 -0.41 10.84 7.74
CA ASN A 34 -0.68 11.77 8.83
C ASN A 34 -2.16 11.81 9.24
N GLY A 35 -2.84 10.65 9.18
CA GLY A 35 -4.27 10.50 9.46
C GLY A 35 -5.21 10.85 8.29
N GLU A 36 -4.72 11.51 7.23
CA GLU A 36 -5.51 11.82 6.03
C GLU A 36 -5.62 10.60 5.12
N ASN A 37 -6.83 10.33 4.62
CA ASN A 37 -7.09 9.19 3.74
C ASN A 37 -6.67 9.51 2.30
N LEU A 38 -5.67 8.79 1.78
CA LEU A 38 -5.20 8.90 0.40
C LEU A 38 -6.01 8.02 -0.56
N GLY A 39 -7.00 7.29 -0.05
CA GLY A 39 -7.89 6.44 -0.82
C GLY A 39 -7.49 4.97 -0.81
N SER A 40 -8.27 4.17 -1.54
CA SER A 40 -8.10 2.73 -1.66
C SER A 40 -7.90 2.31 -3.10
N LYS A 41 -7.04 1.32 -3.32
CA LYS A 41 -6.87 0.63 -4.60
C LYS A 41 -7.32 -0.82 -4.48
N VAL A 42 -8.35 -1.18 -5.25
CA VAL A 42 -8.69 -2.59 -5.51
C VAL A 42 -7.64 -3.16 -6.46
N LEU A 43 -7.17 -4.37 -6.17
CA LEU A 43 -6.23 -5.11 -7.00
C LEU A 43 -7.03 -6.09 -7.84
N ASP A 44 -7.00 -5.93 -9.15
CA ASP A 44 -7.86 -6.71 -10.06
C ASP A 44 -7.27 -8.08 -10.42
N ARG A 45 -5.97 -8.28 -10.12
CA ARG A 45 -5.25 -9.52 -10.45
C ARG A 45 -4.10 -9.80 -9.47
N PRO A 46 -3.69 -11.07 -9.30
CA PRO A 46 -2.45 -11.42 -8.62
C PRO A 46 -1.23 -10.81 -9.32
N GLY A 47 -0.15 -10.61 -8.55
CA GLY A 47 1.11 -10.12 -9.07
C GLY A 47 1.51 -8.74 -8.53
N LEU A 48 2.41 -8.09 -9.27
CA LEU A 48 2.92 -6.77 -8.92
C LEU A 48 1.84 -5.70 -9.07
N PHE A 49 1.80 -4.78 -8.11
CA PHE A 49 0.96 -3.59 -8.16
C PHE A 49 1.74 -2.35 -7.74
N ILE A 50 1.23 -1.20 -8.17
CA ILE A 50 1.72 0.12 -7.78
C ILE A 50 0.52 0.89 -7.22
N TYR A 51 0.72 1.53 -6.07
CA TYR A 51 -0.17 2.53 -5.50
C TYR A 51 0.56 3.86 -5.52
N GLU A 52 -0.12 4.89 -6.02
CA GLU A 52 0.39 6.27 -6.08
C GLU A 52 -0.67 7.23 -5.57
N ALA A 53 -0.23 8.21 -4.80
CA ALA A 53 -1.05 9.29 -4.29
C ALA A 53 -0.19 10.53 -4.06
N ASP A 54 -0.73 11.70 -4.37
CA ASP A 54 -0.12 12.98 -4.00
C ASP A 54 -0.27 13.20 -2.49
N LEU A 55 0.74 13.82 -1.87
CA LEU A 55 0.78 14.09 -0.44
C LEU A 55 0.74 15.59 -0.19
N ALA A 56 -0.08 16.00 0.78
CA ALA A 56 -0.01 17.35 1.33
C ALA A 56 1.37 17.58 1.97
N GLU A 57 1.94 18.78 1.81
CA GLU A 57 3.29 19.08 2.30
C GLU A 57 3.43 18.89 3.82
N ALA A 58 4.43 18.11 4.22
CA ALA A 58 4.79 17.90 5.63
C ALA A 58 6.28 17.59 5.79
N GLU A 59 6.88 17.97 6.92
CA GLU A 59 8.28 17.67 7.23
C GLU A 59 8.53 16.16 7.42
N GLN A 60 7.49 15.42 7.81
CA GLN A 60 7.48 13.98 8.06
C GLN A 60 6.11 13.39 7.71
N TYR A 61 6.11 12.16 7.20
CA TYR A 61 4.89 11.37 6.97
C TYR A 61 4.88 10.12 7.83
N GLN A 62 3.80 9.96 8.60
CA GLN A 62 3.39 8.69 9.16
C GLN A 62 2.41 8.03 8.19
N LEU A 63 2.80 6.88 7.64
CA LEU A 63 1.95 6.13 6.71
C LEU A 63 1.25 4.98 7.43
N GLU A 64 -0.05 4.87 7.24
CA GLU A 64 -0.83 3.69 7.63
C GLU A 64 -1.26 2.97 6.36
N ILE A 65 -0.91 1.69 6.24
CA ILE A 65 -1.24 0.88 5.07
C ILE A 65 -2.11 -0.28 5.54
N LEU A 66 -3.37 -0.27 5.11
CA LEU A 66 -4.34 -1.30 5.41
C LEU A 66 -4.52 -2.17 4.18
N ALA A 67 -4.51 -3.49 4.36
CA ALA A 67 -4.71 -4.44 3.26
C ALA A 67 -5.71 -5.52 3.68
N ALA A 68 -6.54 -5.94 2.73
CA ALA A 68 -7.53 -6.98 2.92
C ALA A 68 -7.78 -7.73 1.60
N PRO A 69 -8.28 -8.98 1.63
CA PRO A 69 -8.45 -9.82 2.81
C PRO A 69 -7.11 -10.41 3.30
N CYS A 70 -7.12 -10.87 4.55
CA CYS A 70 -6.02 -11.63 5.14
C CYS A 70 -6.15 -13.13 4.85
N TRP A 71 -5.06 -13.82 4.56
CA TRP A 71 -5.00 -15.27 4.34
C TRP A 71 -3.90 -15.92 5.18
N ARG A 72 -3.98 -17.25 5.37
CA ARG A 72 -2.93 -18.07 6.00
C ARG A 72 -2.55 -19.19 5.05
N ALA A 73 -1.27 -19.59 5.04
CA ALA A 73 -0.89 -20.82 4.37
C ALA A 73 -1.25 -22.01 5.28
N PRO A 74 -1.50 -23.21 4.73
CA PRO A 74 -1.93 -24.37 5.54
C PRO A 74 -1.01 -24.71 6.72
N ASP A 75 0.31 -24.55 6.54
CA ASP A 75 1.33 -24.87 7.55
C ASP A 75 2.06 -23.61 8.07
N ASP A 76 1.45 -22.43 7.93
CA ASP A 76 2.01 -21.16 8.38
C ASP A 76 0.99 -20.35 9.18
N ASP A 77 1.31 -20.12 10.46
CA ASP A 77 0.44 -19.38 11.37
C ASP A 77 0.42 -17.87 11.11
N ARG A 78 1.34 -17.36 10.27
CA ARG A 78 1.38 -15.95 9.92
C ARG A 78 0.16 -15.56 9.09
N THR A 79 -0.34 -14.36 9.38
CA THR A 79 -1.42 -13.75 8.62
C THR A 79 -0.83 -12.89 7.51
N PHE A 80 -1.18 -13.21 6.27
CA PHE A 80 -0.67 -12.56 5.07
C PHE A 80 -1.73 -11.72 4.38
N THR A 81 -1.32 -10.66 3.69
CA THR A 81 -2.16 -9.88 2.79
C THR A 81 -1.41 -9.69 1.47
N VAL A 82 -0.61 -8.63 1.41
CA VAL A 82 0.30 -8.26 0.33
C VAL A 82 1.72 -8.18 0.85
N ASN A 83 2.70 -8.28 -0.04
CA ASN A 83 4.09 -7.99 0.27
C ASN A 83 4.44 -6.60 -0.26
N LEU A 84 5.05 -5.74 0.56
CA LEU A 84 5.51 -4.42 0.15
C LEU A 84 7.01 -4.47 -0.12
N SER A 85 7.41 -4.14 -1.34
CA SER A 85 8.81 -4.22 -1.80
C SER A 85 9.51 -2.87 -1.86
N MET A 86 8.74 -1.78 -1.94
CA MET A 86 9.26 -0.42 -2.01
C MET A 86 8.20 0.54 -1.53
N ILE A 87 8.62 1.49 -0.70
CA ILE A 87 7.86 2.68 -0.33
C ILE A 87 8.82 3.85 -0.54
N ARG A 88 8.46 4.80 -1.40
CA ARG A 88 9.28 5.97 -1.66
C ARG A 88 8.44 7.23 -1.81
N LEU A 89 9.07 8.36 -1.52
CA LEU A 89 8.61 9.67 -1.96
C LEU A 89 9.32 10.01 -3.28
N ALA A 90 8.59 10.62 -4.20
CA ALA A 90 9.13 11.22 -5.40
C ALA A 90 8.61 12.67 -5.50
N PRO A 91 9.37 13.60 -6.09
CA PRO A 91 8.82 14.90 -6.44
C PRO A 91 7.56 14.74 -7.29
N GLN A 92 6.55 15.56 -7.05
CA GLN A 92 5.39 15.65 -7.93
C GLN A 92 5.83 16.39 -9.20
N GLU A 93 5.74 15.73 -10.36
CA GLU A 93 5.96 16.35 -11.68
C GLU A 93 4.83 17.31 -12.05
#